data_AF-A0A7C3LEA9-F1
#
_entry.id   AF-A0A7C3LEA9-F1
#
_cell.length_a   1.000
_cell.length_b   1.000
_cell.length_c   1.000
_cell.angle_alpha   90.00
_cell.angle_beta   90.00
_cell.angle_gamma   90.00
#
_symmetry.space_group_name_H-M   'P 1'
#
loop_
_entity.id
_entity.type
_entity.pdbx_description
1 polymer ?
#
loop_
_entity_poly.entity_id
_entity_poly.type
_entity_poly.pdbx_seq_one_letter_code
_entity_poly.pdbx_strand_id
1 'polypeptide(L)'
;MVALELMTTLIEAENLAEWSEAAAYLPTRRSAYDFWPSRDPYVPFARRELAQARPHPLGPNSKMITVLENALFDVISLNKTPQEAAEEAAAVLQE
;
A
#
# COMPACT_ATOMS: atom_id res chain seq x y z
N MET A 1 -21.51 -20.86 -11.45
CA MET A 1 -20.14 -20.92 -10.87
C MET A 1 -20.18 -20.22 -9.51
N VAL A 2 -20.33 -20.97 -8.42
CA VAL A 2 -20.52 -20.41 -7.06
C VAL A 2 -19.35 -19.52 -6.61
N ALA A 3 -18.11 -19.88 -7.00
CA ALA A 3 -16.93 -19.10 -6.65
C ALA A 3 -16.94 -17.68 -7.24
N LEU A 4 -17.38 -17.53 -8.50
CA LEU A 4 -17.48 -16.21 -9.12
C LEU A 4 -18.53 -15.35 -8.41
N GLU A 5 -19.72 -15.91 -8.19
CA GLU A 5 -20.82 -15.24 -7.51
C GLU A 5 -20.42 -14.73 -6.12
N LEU A 6 -19.73 -15.57 -5.33
CA LEU A 6 -19.15 -15.20 -4.05
C LEU A 6 -18.15 -14.05 -4.18
N MET A 7 -17.21 -14.13 -5.13
CA MET A 7 -16.24 -13.06 -5.35
C MET A 7 -16.93 -11.73 -5.70
N THR A 8 -17.88 -11.74 -6.64
CA THR A 8 -18.66 -10.53 -6.99
C THR A 8 -19.41 -9.97 -5.78
N THR A 9 -20.02 -10.83 -4.98
CA THR A 9 -20.76 -10.40 -3.78
C THR A 9 -19.82 -9.74 -2.77
N LEU A 10 -18.66 -10.35 -2.49
CA LEU A 10 -17.69 -9.82 -1.52
C LEU A 10 -17.05 -8.49 -1.93
N ILE A 11 -16.95 -8.22 -3.24
CA ILE A 11 -16.34 -6.98 -3.74
C ILE A 11 -17.37 -5.86 -3.97
N GLU A 12 -18.67 -6.11 -3.85
CA GLU A 12 -19.68 -5.04 -3.85
C GLU A 12 -19.39 -4.03 -2.74
N ALA A 13 -19.67 -2.74 -2.99
CA ALA A 13 -19.18 -1.66 -2.15
C ALA A 13 -19.61 -1.79 -0.67
N GLU A 14 -20.88 -2.10 -0.43
CA GLU A 14 -21.46 -2.27 0.91
C GLU A 14 -20.90 -3.53 1.61
N ASN A 15 -20.89 -4.67 0.92
CA ASN A 15 -20.38 -5.93 1.48
C ASN A 15 -18.88 -5.85 1.78
N LEU A 16 -18.11 -5.20 0.91
CA LEU A 16 -16.69 -4.98 1.10
C LEU A 16 -16.45 -4.05 2.30
N ALA A 17 -17.30 -3.04 2.49
CA ALA A 17 -17.23 -2.14 3.64
C ALA A 17 -17.44 -2.92 4.95
N GLU A 18 -18.55 -3.66 5.06
CA GLU A 18 -18.86 -4.46 6.25
C GLU A 18 -17.76 -5.49 6.56
N TRP A 19 -17.33 -6.24 5.55
CA TRP A 19 -16.29 -7.26 5.71
C TRP A 19 -14.95 -6.66 6.14
N SER A 20 -14.53 -5.57 5.49
CA SER A 20 -13.24 -4.94 5.77
C SER A 20 -13.23 -4.25 7.14
N GLU A 21 -14.34 -3.68 7.57
CA GLU A 21 -14.51 -3.15 8.93
C GLU A 21 -14.35 -4.26 9.96
N ALA A 22 -15.12 -5.36 9.81
CA ALA A 22 -15.07 -6.50 10.73
C ALA A 22 -13.68 -7.15 10.78
N ALA A 23 -12.95 -7.15 9.68
CA ALA A 23 -11.61 -7.69 9.58
C ALA A 23 -10.50 -6.69 9.98
N ALA A 24 -10.83 -5.44 10.27
CA ALA A 24 -9.88 -4.35 10.53
C ALA A 24 -8.87 -4.12 9.39
N TYR A 25 -9.32 -4.26 8.14
CA TYR A 25 -8.54 -3.94 6.93
C TYR A 25 -9.14 -2.75 6.21
N LEU A 26 -8.32 -2.01 5.47
CA LEU A 26 -8.80 -0.92 4.61
C LEU A 26 -9.51 -1.48 3.36
N PRO A 27 -10.69 -0.94 2.97
CA PRO A 27 -11.37 -1.33 1.75
C PRO A 27 -10.49 -1.05 0.53
N THR A 28 -10.44 -2.02 -0.39
CA THR A 28 -9.67 -1.93 -1.62
C THR A 28 -10.37 -1.12 -2.72
N ARG A 29 -11.66 -0.77 -2.52
CA ARG A 29 -12.45 0.07 -3.44
C ARG A 29 -12.83 1.39 -2.77
N ARG A 30 -12.72 2.48 -3.53
CA ARG A 30 -13.08 3.83 -3.04
C ARG A 30 -14.54 3.96 -2.63
N SER A 31 -15.46 3.35 -3.37
CA SER A 31 -16.91 3.42 -3.09
C SER A 31 -17.31 2.73 -1.78
N ALA A 32 -16.53 1.76 -1.29
CA ALA A 32 -16.81 1.10 -0.02
C ALA A 32 -16.66 2.05 1.18
N TYR A 33 -15.82 3.09 1.06
CA TYR A 33 -15.67 4.10 2.12
C TYR A 33 -16.93 4.92 2.37
N ASP A 34 -17.89 4.94 1.43
CA ASP A 34 -19.16 5.64 1.62
C ASP A 34 -20.09 4.89 2.60
N PHE A 35 -19.81 3.60 2.86
CA PHE A 35 -20.52 2.73 3.81
C PHE A 35 -19.73 2.46 5.11
N TRP A 36 -18.49 2.95 5.21
CA TRP A 36 -17.66 2.78 6.39
C TRP A 36 -18.02 3.75 7.53
N PRO A 37 -17.82 3.37 8.81
CA PRO A 37 -18.13 4.24 9.93
C PRO A 37 -17.32 5.53 9.91
N SER A 38 -17.98 6.66 9.66
CA SER A 38 -17.36 7.99 9.64
C SER A 38 -16.95 8.52 11.01
N ARG A 39 -17.29 7.79 12.09
CA ARG A 39 -16.92 8.14 13.47
C ARG A 39 -15.46 7.83 13.79
N ASP A 40 -14.82 6.96 13.01
CA ASP A 40 -13.39 6.71 13.16
C ASP A 40 -12.59 7.83 12.45
N PRO A 41 -11.82 8.64 13.20
CA PRO A 41 -11.02 9.73 12.62
C PRO A 41 -9.92 9.24 11.67
N TYR A 42 -9.57 7.95 11.68
CA TYR A 42 -8.64 7.35 10.73
C TYR A 42 -9.26 7.22 9.32
N VAL A 43 -10.59 7.09 9.20
CA VAL A 43 -11.27 6.87 7.91
C VAL A 43 -11.10 8.04 6.94
N PRO A 44 -11.29 9.32 7.33
CA PRO A 44 -10.98 10.46 6.46
C PRO A 44 -9.51 10.54 6.05
N PHE A 45 -8.58 10.16 6.95
CA PHE A 45 -7.15 10.09 6.66
C PHE A 45 -6.87 9.04 5.58
N ALA A 46 -7.29 7.79 5.80
CA ALA A 46 -7.07 6.68 4.87
C ALA A 46 -7.67 6.97 3.49
N ARG A 47 -8.89 7.53 3.44
CA ARG A 47 -9.56 7.92 2.19
C ARG A 47 -8.75 8.95 1.39
N ARG A 48 -8.10 9.91 2.07
CA ARG A 48 -7.26 10.93 1.42
C ARG A 48 -5.95 10.33 0.93
N GLU A 49 -5.24 9.58 1.76
CA GLU A 49 -3.94 9.01 1.39
C GLU A 49 -4.07 7.98 0.26
N LEU A 50 -5.07 7.09 0.31
CA LEU A 50 -5.31 6.11 -0.76
C LEU A 50 -5.71 6.74 -2.09
N ALA A 51 -6.35 7.92 -2.08
CA ALA A 51 -6.67 8.64 -3.30
C ALA A 51 -5.42 9.20 -4.01
N GLN A 52 -4.30 9.33 -3.29
CA GLN A 52 -3.02 9.82 -3.81
C GLN A 52 -1.99 8.70 -3.98
N ALA A 53 -2.25 7.54 -3.38
CA ALA A 53 -1.39 6.37 -3.46
C ALA A 53 -1.20 5.91 -4.90
N ARG A 54 0.01 5.46 -5.20
CA ARG A 54 0.33 4.79 -6.46
C ARG A 54 0.45 3.29 -6.20
N PRO A 55 -0.01 2.44 -7.14
CA PRO A 55 0.22 1.00 -7.04
C PRO A 55 1.71 0.71 -6.83
N HIS A 56 2.01 -0.23 -5.93
CA HIS A 56 3.36 -0.73 -5.80
C HIS A 56 3.81 -1.34 -7.14
N PRO A 57 5.02 -1.02 -7.63
CA PRO A 57 5.51 -1.61 -8.87
C PRO A 57 5.65 -3.13 -8.70
N LEU A 58 4.82 -3.89 -9.41
CA LEU A 58 4.86 -5.35 -9.41
C LEU A 58 5.95 -5.80 -10.39
N GLY A 59 7.09 -6.25 -9.86
CA GLY A 59 8.17 -6.87 -10.62
C GLY A 59 8.65 -8.16 -9.94
N PRO A 60 8.92 -9.24 -10.69
CA PRO A 60 9.46 -10.47 -10.10
C PRO A 60 10.81 -10.18 -9.44
N ASN A 61 10.98 -10.58 -8.17
CA ASN A 61 12.23 -10.47 -7.42
C ASN A 61 12.84 -9.06 -7.39
N SER A 62 12.00 -8.05 -7.18
CA SER A 62 12.45 -6.67 -7.08
C SER A 62 13.46 -6.50 -5.93
N LYS A 63 14.75 -6.44 -6.28
CA LYS A 63 15.86 -6.05 -5.38
C LYS A 63 15.62 -4.69 -4.72
N MET A 64 14.67 -3.90 -5.23
CA MET A 64 14.31 -2.57 -4.75
C MET A 64 14.11 -2.52 -3.24
N ILE A 65 13.39 -3.47 -2.62
CA ILE A 65 13.17 -3.41 -1.16
C ILE A 65 14.50 -3.53 -0.41
N THR A 66 15.31 -4.54 -0.72
CA THR A 66 16.61 -4.75 -0.08
C THR A 66 17.58 -3.59 -0.35
N VAL A 67 17.60 -3.07 -1.57
CA VAL A 67 18.46 -1.95 -1.95
C VAL A 67 18.08 -0.67 -1.19
N LEU A 68 16.77 -0.39 -1.09
CA LEU A 68 16.27 0.75 -0.31
C LEU A 68 16.54 0.58 1.19
N GLU A 69 16.39 -0.63 1.73
CA GLU A 69 16.70 -0.95 3.14
C GLU A 69 18.16 -0.68 3.48
N ASN A 70 19.10 -1.14 2.64
CA ASN A 70 20.52 -0.92 2.83
C ASN A 70 20.89 0.57 2.74
N ALA A 71 20.35 1.28 1.74
CA ALA A 71 20.57 2.72 1.59
C ALA A 71 20.05 3.49 2.81
N LEU A 72 18.87 3.14 3.32
CA LEU A 72 18.33 3.73 4.54
C LEU A 72 19.25 3.44 5.74
N PHE A 73 19.70 2.20 5.89
CA PHE A 73 20.58 1.79 6.98
C PHE A 73 21.91 2.56 6.99
N ASP A 74 22.52 2.77 5.82
CA ASP A 74 23.76 3.53 5.68
C ASP A 74 23.59 5.00 6.10
N VAL A 75 22.44 5.61 5.78
CA VAL A 75 22.14 7.00 6.14
C VAL A 75 21.89 7.15 7.64
N ILE A 76 21.04 6.29 8.22
CA ILE A 76 20.73 6.38 9.66
C ILE A 76 21.94 6.05 10.54
N SER A 77 22.86 5.24 10.03
CA SER A 77 24.12 4.89 10.70
C SER A 77 25.21 5.96 10.49
N LEU A 78 24.90 7.03 9.75
CA LEU A 78 25.85 8.10 9.40
C LEU A 78 27.08 7.61 8.59
N ASN A 79 26.97 6.46 7.93
CA ASN A 79 28.01 5.93 7.07
C ASN A 79 28.05 6.65 5.71
N LYS A 80 26.89 7.11 5.22
CA LYS A 80 26.73 7.84 3.97
C LYS A 80 25.77 9.01 4.12
N THR A 81 25.90 10.00 3.25
CA THR A 81 24.87 11.04 3.10
C THR A 81 23.64 10.49 2.38
N PRO A 82 22.46 11.13 2.51
CA PRO A 82 21.26 10.72 1.76
C PRO A 82 21.46 10.72 0.24
N GLN A 83 22.28 11.63 -0.28
CA GLN A 83 22.55 11.72 -1.72
C GLN A 83 23.35 10.51 -2.20
N GLU A 84 24.46 10.20 -1.53
CA GLU A 84 25.34 9.08 -1.90
C GLU A 84 24.59 7.73 -1.85
N ALA A 85 23.83 7.49 -0.78
CA ALA A 85 23.07 6.25 -0.64
C ALA A 85 21.99 6.10 -1.72
N ALA A 86 21.36 7.22 -2.14
CA ALA A 86 20.36 7.21 -3.21
C ALA A 86 20.97 6.96 -4.59
N GLU A 87 22.12 7.57 -4.89
CA GLU A 87 22.84 7.37 -6.15
C GLU A 87 23.28 5.92 -6.32
N GLU A 88 23.86 5.32 -5.28
CA GLU A 88 24.27 3.91 -5.29
C GLU A 88 23.07 2.97 -5.44
N ALA A 89 21.99 3.21 -4.70
CA ALA A 89 20.76 2.43 -4.80
C ALA A 89 20.16 2.46 -6.22
N ALA A 90 20.14 3.63 -6.85
CA ALA A 90 19.65 3.80 -8.20
C ALA A 90 20.52 3.03 -9.22
N ALA A 91 21.84 3.04 -9.06
CA ALA A 91 22.76 2.31 -9.92
C ALA A 91 22.48 0.79 -9.88
N VAL A 92 22.30 0.20 -8.69
CA VAL A 92 22.02 -1.24 -8.53
C VAL A 92 20.70 -1.66 -9.16
N LEU A 93 19.72 -0.77 -9.23
CA LEU A 93 18.40 -1.07 -9.81
C LEU A 93 18.34 -0.89 -11.34
N GLN A 94 19.37 -0.31 -11.94
CA GLN A 94 19.49 -0.15 -13.40
C GLN A 94 20.24 -1.31 -14.07
N GLU A 95 20.88 -2.19 -13.29
CA GLU A 95 21.56 -3.42 -13.73
C GLU A 95 20.60 -4.61 -13.90
#